data_AF-A0A1C6KNK4-F1
#
_entry.id   AF-A0A1C6KNK4-F1
#
_cell.length_a   1.000
_cell.length_b   1.000
_cell.length_c   1.000
_cell.angle_alpha   90.00
_cell.angle_beta   90.00
_cell.angle_gamma   90.00
#
_symmetry.space_group_name_H-M   'P 1'
#
loop_
_entity.id
_entity.type
_entity.pdbx_description
1 polymer ?
#
loop_
_entity_poly.entity_id
_entity_poly.type
_entity_poly.pdbx_seq_one_letter_code
_entity_poly.pdbx_strand_id
1 'polypeptide(L)'
;MVLYIVGSTLKKLSIERTMYTKCRHLVVAIVLCTLSMWVLGLLVPRIENLVVMYNSPFEVILAICYFLLFKKITITGEKIKKWIVCLSGSSFSVYLIHMQGYIKTEILENDFIWISGFSAWFIPVIVIGSALAIFTSCLFIDKLRRFLFKTLYIEHVIRKVEMFFSKLQDSVDRNFYRLFSR
;
A
#
# COMPACT_ATOMS: atom_id res chain seq x y z
N MET A 1 4.24 1.85 11.04
CA MET A 1 4.14 3.01 11.95
C MET A 1 4.75 4.28 11.35
N VAL A 2 6.02 4.27 10.94
CA VAL A 2 6.72 5.45 10.38
C VAL A 2 5.98 6.09 9.19
N LEU A 3 5.53 5.29 8.21
CA LEU A 3 4.77 5.77 7.04
C LEU A 3 3.44 6.44 7.38
N TYR A 4 2.74 6.00 8.43
CA TYR A 4 1.47 6.61 8.84
C TYR A 4 1.71 7.98 9.47
N ILE A 5 2.77 8.10 10.27
CA ILE A 5 3.20 9.37 10.86
C ILE A 5 3.62 10.33 9.76
N VAL A 6 4.49 9.88 8.83
CA VAL A 6 4.95 10.66 7.68
C VAL A 6 3.77 11.08 6.79
N GLY A 7 2.80 10.21 6.54
CA GLY A 7 1.59 10.56 5.78
C GLY A 7 0.75 11.63 6.48
N SER A 8 0.63 11.55 7.81
CA SER A 8 -0.09 12.56 8.60
C SER A 8 0.64 13.91 8.63
N THR A 9 1.97 13.91 8.71
CA THR A 9 2.79 15.12 8.67
C THR A 9 2.79 15.73 7.28
N LEU A 10 2.78 14.93 6.21
CA LEU A 10 2.60 15.39 4.83
C LEU A 10 1.20 15.96 4.56
N LYS A 11 0.15 15.47 5.25
CA LYS A 11 -1.20 16.02 5.15
C LYS A 11 -1.33 17.35 5.90
N LYS A 12 -0.65 17.49 7.04
CA LYS A 12 -0.60 18.73 7.86
C LYS A 12 0.36 19.79 7.31
N LEU A 13 1.48 19.38 6.72
CA LEU A 13 2.25 20.22 5.80
C LEU A 13 1.45 20.32 4.51
N SER A 14 0.36 21.08 4.53
CA SER A 14 -0.27 21.59 3.33
C SER A 14 0.83 22.08 2.38
N ILE A 15 1.00 21.33 1.30
CA ILE A 15 1.88 21.60 0.16
C ILE A 15 1.40 22.90 -0.47
N GLU A 16 1.76 24.03 0.13
CA GLU A 16 1.31 25.34 -0.31
C GLU A 16 2.45 26.26 -0.72
N ARG A 17 3.72 25.82 -0.73
CA ARG A 17 4.72 26.68 -1.38
C ARG A 17 6.04 26.13 -1.93
N THR A 18 6.63 25.01 -1.48
CA THR A 18 8.08 24.89 -1.72
C THR A 18 8.64 23.55 -2.17
N MET A 19 7.93 22.74 -2.97
CA MET A 19 8.63 21.75 -3.81
C MET A 19 7.92 21.53 -5.15
N TYR A 20 8.08 22.53 -6.03
CA TYR A 20 7.75 22.46 -7.46
C TYR A 20 8.81 21.66 -8.24
N THR A 21 9.38 20.59 -7.66
CA THR A 21 10.35 19.77 -8.39
C THR A 21 9.61 19.10 -9.55
N LYS A 22 10.03 19.38 -10.79
CA LYS A 22 9.47 18.77 -12.01
C LYS A 22 9.49 17.23 -11.87
N CYS A 23 8.52 16.52 -12.46
CA CYS A 23 8.46 15.05 -12.39
C CYS A 23 9.80 14.38 -12.73
N ARG A 24 10.56 14.97 -13.66
CA ARG A 24 11.93 14.53 -14.01
C ARG A 24 12.87 14.43 -12.79
N HIS A 25 12.86 15.39 -11.88
CA HIS A 25 13.74 15.36 -10.70
C HIS A 25 13.28 14.32 -9.67
N LEU A 26 11.96 14.05 -9.57
CA LEU A 26 11.46 12.96 -8.71
C LEU A 26 11.88 11.60 -9.27
N VAL A 27 11.79 11.40 -10.59
CA VAL A 27 12.26 10.17 -11.24
C VAL A 27 13.77 10.01 -11.07
N VAL A 28 14.55 11.08 -11.25
CA VAL A 28 16.00 11.04 -11.01
C VAL A 28 16.32 10.71 -9.55
N ALA A 29 15.61 11.29 -8.58
CA ALA A 29 15.80 10.98 -7.16
C ALA A 29 15.48 9.51 -6.84
N ILE A 30 14.41 8.96 -7.41
CA ILE A 30 14.05 7.54 -7.26
C ILE A 30 15.16 6.65 -7.83
N VAL A 31 15.59 6.90 -9.07
CA VAL A 31 16.64 6.12 -9.73
C VAL A 31 17.95 6.21 -8.95
N LEU A 32 18.38 7.41 -8.56
CA LEU A 32 19.60 7.62 -7.77
C LEU A 32 19.53 6.88 -6.42
N CYS A 33 18.39 6.96 -5.74
CA CYS A 33 18.21 6.33 -4.44
C CYS A 33 18.25 4.79 -4.57
N THR A 34 17.58 4.22 -5.57
CA THR A 34 17.66 2.77 -5.85
C THR A 34 19.07 2.33 -6.23
N LEU A 35 19.75 3.03 -7.14
CA LEU A 35 21.14 2.72 -7.51
C LEU A 35 22.08 2.81 -6.31
N SER A 36 21.89 3.81 -5.44
CA SER A 36 22.69 3.96 -4.23
C SER A 36 22.52 2.77 -3.29
N MET A 37 21.30 2.25 -3.12
CA MET A 37 21.05 1.07 -2.29
C MET A 37 21.72 -0.19 -2.86
N TRP A 38 21.65 -0.39 -4.18
CA TRP A 38 22.33 -1.50 -4.84
C TRP A 38 23.85 -1.42 -4.69
N VAL A 39 24.45 -0.24 -4.91
CA VAL A 39 25.89 -0.02 -4.79
C VAL A 39 26.37 -0.20 -3.35
N LEU A 40 25.63 0.33 -2.37
CA LEU A 40 25.92 0.16 -0.94
C LEU A 40 25.82 -1.31 -0.50
N GLY A 41 24.81 -2.04 -0.98
CA GLY A 41 24.66 -3.47 -0.72
C GLY A 41 25.82 -4.31 -1.28
N LEU A 42 26.32 -3.95 -2.47
CA LEU A 42 27.47 -4.62 -3.10
C LEU A 42 28.80 -4.31 -2.38
N LEU A 43 28.99 -3.07 -1.92
CA LEU A 43 30.23 -2.61 -1.29
C LEU A 43 30.35 -3.06 0.17
N VAL A 44 29.24 -3.16 0.90
CA VAL A 44 29.26 -3.57 2.31
C VAL A 44 28.14 -4.56 2.60
N PRO A 45 28.35 -5.87 2.35
CA PRO A 45 27.32 -6.90 2.53
C PRO A 45 26.85 -7.01 4.00
N ARG A 46 27.63 -6.51 4.97
CA ARG A 46 27.25 -6.47 6.39
C ARG A 46 26.15 -5.46 6.72
N ILE A 47 25.92 -4.45 5.87
CA ILE A 47 24.90 -3.40 6.05
C ILE A 47 23.67 -3.65 5.16
N GLU A 48 23.69 -4.66 4.28
CA GLU A 48 22.60 -4.98 3.36
C GLU A 48 21.26 -5.09 4.11
N ASN A 49 21.28 -5.77 5.26
CA ASN A 49 20.10 -5.91 6.12
C ASN A 49 19.59 -4.57 6.68
N LEU A 50 20.45 -3.59 6.95
CA LEU A 50 20.04 -2.28 7.48
C LEU A 50 19.54 -1.32 6.38
N VAL A 51 20.05 -1.49 5.16
CA VAL A 51 19.69 -0.65 4.01
C VAL A 51 18.39 -1.14 3.37
N VAL A 52 18.17 -2.45 3.30
CA VAL A 52 17.00 -3.10 2.67
C VAL A 52 15.88 -3.38 3.68
N MET A 53 16.13 -3.23 4.98
CA MET A 53 15.07 -3.33 5.99
C MET A 53 13.96 -2.31 5.72
N TYR A 54 12.71 -2.73 5.94
CA TYR A 54 11.50 -1.92 5.77
C TYR A 54 11.50 -0.62 6.60
N ASN A 55 12.39 -0.52 7.59
CA ASN A 55 12.56 0.64 8.46
C ASN A 55 13.77 1.53 8.08
N SER A 56 14.41 1.25 6.95
CA SER A 56 15.52 2.02 6.42
C SER A 56 15.05 3.42 6.02
N PRO A 57 15.85 4.48 6.30
CA PRO A 57 15.51 5.84 5.90
C PRO A 57 15.39 5.98 4.37
N PHE A 58 16.07 5.13 3.60
CA PHE A 58 16.02 5.15 2.14
C PHE A 58 14.66 4.69 1.60
N GLU A 59 14.04 3.66 2.19
CA GLU A 59 12.69 3.20 1.84
C GLU A 59 11.64 4.29 2.11
N VAL A 60 11.78 5.02 3.22
CA VAL A 60 10.88 6.14 3.55
C VAL A 60 11.01 7.26 2.51
N ILE A 61 12.23 7.62 2.11
CA ILE A 61 12.46 8.64 1.07
C ILE A 61 11.86 8.21 -0.27
N LEU A 62 12.08 6.95 -0.69
CA LEU A 62 11.49 6.40 -1.89
C LEU A 62 9.95 6.48 -1.85
N ALA A 63 9.33 6.06 -0.75
CA ALA A 63 7.88 6.11 -0.60
C ALA A 63 7.32 7.54 -0.73
N ILE A 64 8.01 8.54 -0.17
CA ILE A 64 7.65 9.96 -0.32
C ILE A 64 7.77 10.39 -1.79
N CYS A 65 8.87 10.04 -2.47
CA CYS A 65 9.07 10.38 -3.87
C CYS A 65 8.00 9.75 -4.78
N TYR A 66 7.66 8.47 -4.58
CA TYR A 66 6.59 7.79 -5.31
C TYR A 66 5.23 8.42 -5.04
N PHE A 67 4.92 8.76 -3.78
CA PHE A 67 3.68 9.45 -3.43
C PHE A 67 3.55 10.80 -4.14
N LEU A 68 4.62 11.61 -4.14
CA LEU A 68 4.64 12.89 -4.85
C LEU A 68 4.54 12.73 -6.37
N LEU A 69 5.14 11.68 -6.92
CA LEU A 69 5.05 11.36 -8.35
C LEU A 69 3.60 11.00 -8.73
N PHE A 70 2.96 10.08 -8.00
CA PHE A 70 1.58 9.68 -8.25
C PHE A 70 0.58 10.83 -8.02
N LYS A 71 0.85 11.74 -7.08
CA LYS A 71 0.03 12.95 -6.89
C LYS A 71 0.04 13.85 -8.14
N LYS A 72 1.13 13.89 -8.91
CA LYS A 72 1.25 14.71 -10.12
C LYS A 72 0.71 14.03 -11.38
N ILE A 73 0.60 12.70 -11.38
CA ILE A 73 0.08 11.94 -12.52
C ILE A 73 -1.44 12.09 -12.56
N THR A 74 -1.95 12.79 -13.58
CA THR A 74 -3.39 12.85 -13.87
C THR A 74 -3.77 11.70 -14.78
N ILE A 75 -4.67 10.83 -14.30
CA ILE A 75 -5.15 9.66 -15.06
C ILE A 75 -6.50 10.02 -15.66
N THR A 76 -6.52 10.29 -16.96
CA THR A 76 -7.72 10.73 -17.69
C THR A 76 -8.63 9.55 -18.10
N GLY A 77 -8.11 8.32 -18.15
CA GLY A 77 -8.88 7.15 -18.58
C GLY A 77 -9.73 6.53 -17.45
N GLU A 78 -11.06 6.55 -17.59
CA GLU A 78 -11.98 5.96 -16.60
C GLU A 78 -11.75 4.46 -16.37
N LYS A 79 -11.47 3.71 -17.46
CA LYS A 79 -11.18 2.27 -17.37
C LYS A 79 -9.94 2.01 -16.51
N ILE A 80 -8.86 2.76 -16.75
CA ILE A 80 -7.59 2.64 -16.03
C ILE A 80 -7.80 3.00 -14.55
N LYS A 81 -8.55 4.07 -14.27
CA LYS A 81 -8.91 4.46 -12.90
C LYS A 81 -9.65 3.33 -12.16
N LYS A 82 -10.61 2.68 -12.82
CA LYS A 82 -11.35 1.54 -12.25
C LYS A 82 -10.43 0.35 -11.94
N TRP A 83 -9.51 0.04 -12.84
CA TRP A 83 -8.51 -1.01 -12.63
C TRP A 83 -7.58 -0.68 -11.46
N ILE A 84 -7.06 0.55 -11.38
CA ILE A 84 -6.17 0.98 -10.28
C ILE A 84 -6.88 0.88 -8.93
N VAL A 85 -8.13 1.32 -8.84
CA VAL A 85 -8.92 1.23 -7.59
C VAL A 85 -9.15 -0.25 -7.22
N CYS A 86 -9.46 -1.10 -8.20
CA CYS A 86 -9.65 -2.53 -7.98
C CYS A 86 -8.35 -3.19 -7.49
N LEU A 87 -7.25 -2.99 -8.21
CA LEU A 87 -5.92 -3.51 -7.89
C LEU A 87 -5.41 -3.01 -6.54
N SER A 88 -5.58 -1.72 -6.24
CA SER A 88 -5.17 -1.13 -4.95
C SER A 88 -5.91 -1.79 -3.78
N GLY A 89 -7.23 -1.97 -3.89
CA GLY A 89 -8.02 -2.65 -2.87
C GLY A 89 -7.61 -4.12 -2.72
N SER A 90 -7.37 -4.82 -3.82
CA SER A 90 -6.96 -6.22 -3.79
C SER A 90 -5.55 -6.42 -3.22
N SER A 91 -4.57 -5.59 -3.60
CA SER A 91 -3.22 -5.63 -3.03
C SER A 91 -3.22 -5.36 -1.53
N PHE A 92 -4.11 -4.49 -1.06
CA PHE A 92 -4.28 -4.26 0.38
C PHE A 92 -4.87 -5.49 1.10
N SER A 93 -5.87 -6.16 0.51
CA SER A 93 -6.40 -7.42 1.04
C SER A 93 -5.33 -8.52 1.11
N VAL A 94 -4.51 -8.67 0.06
CA VAL A 94 -3.36 -9.60 0.03
C VAL A 94 -2.39 -9.27 1.17
N TYR A 95 -2.03 -7.99 1.32
CA TYR A 95 -1.14 -7.53 2.38
C TYR A 95 -1.68 -7.86 3.78
N LEU A 96 -2.98 -7.66 4.03
CA LEU A 96 -3.61 -8.02 5.30
C LEU A 96 -3.54 -9.52 5.58
N ILE A 97 -3.74 -10.35 4.56
CA ILE A 97 -3.63 -11.80 4.66
C ILE A 97 -2.18 -12.20 4.97
N HIS A 98 -1.20 -11.57 4.31
CA HIS A 98 0.23 -11.80 4.59
C HIS A 98 0.69 -11.35 5.98
N MET A 99 0.07 -10.31 6.55
CA MET A 99 0.38 -9.82 7.88
C MET A 99 -0.16 -10.72 9.00
N GLN A 100 -1.07 -11.65 8.68
CA GLN A 100 -1.48 -12.68 9.63
C GLN A 100 -0.33 -13.69 9.77
N GLY A 101 0.35 -13.68 10.93
CA GLY A 101 1.57 -14.46 11.17
C GLY A 101 1.48 -15.94 10.79
N TYR A 102 0.28 -16.53 10.90
CA TYR A 102 -0.01 -17.92 10.53
C TYR A 102 0.26 -18.26 9.06
N ILE A 103 0.06 -17.31 8.13
CA ILE A 103 0.24 -17.53 6.69
C ILE A 103 1.71 -17.34 6.29
N LYS A 104 2.43 -16.44 6.96
CA LYS A 104 3.84 -16.18 6.67
C LYS A 104 4.74 -17.37 7.00
N THR A 105 4.55 -18.00 8.16
CA THR A 105 5.41 -19.10 8.62
C THR A 105 5.04 -20.45 8.00
N GLU A 106 3.75 -20.78 7.83
CA GLU A 106 3.35 -22.11 7.35
C GLU A 106 3.40 -22.24 5.82
N ILE A 107 3.13 -21.18 5.06
CA ILE A 107 2.99 -21.27 3.59
C ILE A 107 4.22 -20.68 2.85
N LEU A 108 4.91 -19.70 3.44
CA LEU A 108 5.98 -18.97 2.74
C LEU A 108 7.39 -19.44 3.09
N GLU A 109 7.64 -19.89 4.33
CA GLU A 109 8.99 -20.29 4.77
C GLU A 109 9.31 -21.77 4.50
N ASN A 110 8.33 -22.69 4.51
CA ASN A 110 8.57 -24.13 4.31
C ASN A 110 8.33 -24.63 2.88
N ASP A 111 7.35 -24.12 2.14
CA ASP A 111 6.99 -24.66 0.81
C ASP A 111 7.95 -24.22 -0.31
N PHE A 112 8.72 -23.15 -0.11
CA PHE A 112 9.62 -22.59 -1.13
C PHE A 112 11.03 -23.19 -1.10
N ILE A 113 11.36 -24.04 -0.12
CA ILE A 113 12.69 -24.66 0.01
C ILE A 113 13.01 -25.53 -1.23
N TRP A 114 11.99 -26.10 -1.87
CA TRP A 114 12.12 -26.93 -3.08
C TRP A 114 12.64 -26.17 -4.32
N ILE A 115 12.50 -24.84 -4.36
CA ILE A 115 12.93 -24.00 -5.49
C ILE A 115 14.47 -23.88 -5.55
N SER A 116 15.15 -24.11 -4.42
CA SER A 116 16.61 -24.10 -4.35
C SER A 116 17.29 -25.22 -5.15
N GLY A 117 16.55 -26.28 -5.52
CA GLY A 117 17.06 -27.41 -6.31
C GLY A 117 17.09 -27.18 -7.83
N PHE A 118 16.53 -26.08 -8.33
CA PHE A 118 16.46 -25.78 -9.77
C PHE A 118 17.61 -24.89 -10.24
N SER A 119 17.99 -25.03 -11.51
CA SER A 119 18.99 -24.17 -12.16
C SER A 119 18.62 -22.69 -12.01
N ALA A 120 19.62 -21.85 -11.71
CA ALA A 120 19.45 -20.42 -11.39
C ALA A 120 18.63 -19.63 -12.43
N TRP A 121 18.60 -20.09 -13.68
CA TRP A 121 17.82 -19.50 -14.76
C TRP A 121 16.31 -19.68 -14.64
N PHE A 122 15.85 -20.77 -14.01
CA PHE A 122 14.42 -21.06 -13.85
C PHE A 122 13.82 -20.48 -12.56
N ILE A 123 14.66 -20.15 -11.58
CA ILE A 123 14.26 -19.53 -10.32
C ILE A 123 13.37 -18.28 -10.53
N PRO A 124 13.74 -17.27 -11.35
CA PRO A 124 12.90 -16.08 -11.51
C PRO A 124 11.52 -16.40 -12.11
N VAL A 125 11.44 -17.36 -13.05
CA VAL A 125 10.17 -17.77 -13.66
C VAL A 125 9.26 -18.44 -12.64
N ILE A 126 9.81 -19.33 -11.81
CA ILE A 126 9.06 -20.04 -10.78
C ILE A 126 8.61 -19.07 -9.67
N VAL A 127 9.46 -18.10 -9.31
CA VAL A 127 9.12 -17.06 -8.32
C VAL A 127 8.00 -16.16 -8.84
N ILE A 128 8.06 -15.73 -10.11
CA ILE A 128 6.97 -14.93 -10.70
C ILE A 128 5.68 -15.77 -10.79
N GLY A 129 5.79 -17.04 -11.20
CA GLY A 129 4.64 -17.95 -11.30
C GLY A 129 3.94 -18.19 -9.96
N SER A 130 4.72 -18.43 -8.90
CA SER A 130 4.19 -18.60 -7.54
C SER A 130 3.59 -17.31 -6.99
N ALA A 131 4.23 -16.15 -7.22
CA ALA A 131 3.65 -14.86 -6.85
C ALA A 131 2.30 -14.62 -7.55
N LEU A 132 2.18 -14.95 -8.84
CA LEU A 132 0.92 -14.87 -9.58
C LEU A 132 -0.14 -15.85 -9.04
N ALA A 133 0.25 -17.06 -8.68
CA ALA A 133 -0.65 -18.06 -8.09
C ALA A 133 -1.20 -17.60 -6.73
N ILE A 134 -0.34 -17.05 -5.87
CA ILE A 134 -0.75 -16.49 -4.57
C ILE A 134 -1.66 -15.27 -4.78
N PHE A 135 -1.29 -14.38 -5.70
CA PHE A 135 -2.07 -13.18 -6.00
C PHE A 135 -3.47 -13.52 -6.53
N THR A 136 -3.57 -14.49 -7.45
CA THR A 136 -4.86 -14.95 -7.98
C THR A 136 -5.71 -15.63 -6.91
N SER A 137 -5.09 -16.41 -6.02
CA SER A 137 -5.79 -17.02 -4.87
C SER A 137 -6.33 -15.96 -3.91
N CYS A 138 -5.54 -14.93 -3.61
CA CYS A 138 -5.98 -13.81 -2.77
C CYS A 138 -7.09 -12.99 -3.44
N LEU A 139 -7.03 -12.79 -4.76
CA LEU A 139 -8.12 -12.17 -5.53
C LEU A 139 -9.41 -12.98 -5.43
N PHE A 140 -9.30 -14.31 -5.45
CA PHE A 140 -10.46 -15.19 -5.28
C PHE A 140 -11.07 -15.06 -3.88
N ILE A 141 -10.24 -15.03 -2.83
CA ILE A 141 -10.69 -14.80 -1.44
C ILE A 141 -11.35 -13.44 -1.29
N ASP A 142 -10.79 -12.39 -1.91
CA ASP A 142 -11.37 -11.04 -1.85
C ASP A 142 -12.72 -10.97 -2.60
N LYS A 143 -12.86 -11.69 -3.72
CA LYS A 143 -14.16 -11.86 -4.39
C LYS A 143 -15.16 -12.64 -3.53
N LEU A 144 -14.72 -13.74 -2.90
CA LEU A 144 -15.55 -14.54 -2.00
C LEU A 144 -16.03 -13.69 -0.81
N ARG A 145 -15.15 -12.88 -0.23
CA ARG A 145 -15.50 -11.90 0.80
C ARG A 145 -16.60 -10.97 0.29
N ARG A 146 -16.41 -10.28 -0.84
CA ARG A 146 -17.44 -9.37 -1.39
C ARG A 146 -18.77 -10.09 -1.65
N PHE A 147 -18.72 -11.32 -2.13
CA PHE A 147 -19.90 -12.15 -2.34
C PHE A 147 -20.60 -12.50 -1.02
N LEU A 148 -19.86 -12.94 0.00
CA LEU A 148 -20.38 -13.21 1.34
C LEU A 148 -20.98 -11.94 1.96
N PHE A 149 -20.31 -10.79 1.90
CA PHE A 149 -20.84 -9.53 2.45
C PHE A 149 -22.13 -9.08 1.75
N LYS A 150 -22.24 -9.30 0.43
CA LYS A 150 -23.45 -9.02 -0.34
C LYS A 150 -24.59 -9.97 0.00
N THR A 151 -24.29 -11.26 0.16
CA THR A 151 -25.27 -12.30 0.52
C THR A 151 -25.70 -12.18 1.99
N LEU A 152 -24.82 -11.73 2.90
CA LEU A 152 -25.05 -11.70 4.34
C LEU A 152 -25.73 -10.41 4.85
N TYR A 153 -26.35 -9.59 3.98
CA TYR A 153 -27.13 -8.40 4.36
C TYR A 153 -26.38 -7.34 5.20
N ILE A 154 -25.04 -7.41 5.26
CA ILE A 154 -24.20 -6.46 6.01
C ILE A 154 -24.27 -5.05 5.38
N GLU A 155 -24.56 -4.93 4.09
CA GLU A 155 -24.85 -3.63 3.45
C GLU A 155 -25.98 -2.88 4.17
N HIS A 156 -26.96 -3.59 4.72
CA HIS A 156 -28.06 -2.99 5.46
C HIS A 156 -27.61 -2.48 6.85
N VAL A 157 -26.74 -3.24 7.51
CA VAL A 157 -26.14 -2.83 8.80
C VAL A 157 -25.19 -1.65 8.62
N ILE A 158 -24.35 -1.66 7.57
CA ILE A 158 -23.46 -0.56 7.22
C ILE A 158 -24.26 0.71 6.94
N ARG A 159 -25.32 0.63 6.12
CA ARG A 159 -26.23 1.78 5.88
C ARG A 159 -26.86 2.28 7.16
N LYS A 160 -27.24 1.39 8.08
CA LYS A 160 -27.84 1.77 9.36
C LYS A 160 -26.85 2.50 10.27
N VAL A 161 -25.60 2.04 10.29
CA VAL A 161 -24.49 2.70 11.02
C VAL A 161 -24.15 4.04 10.39
N GLU A 162 -24.10 4.13 9.06
CA GLU A 162 -23.82 5.37 8.33
C GLU A 162 -24.91 6.42 8.58
N MET A 163 -26.18 6.03 8.55
CA MET A 163 -27.31 6.90 8.94
C MET A 163 -27.28 7.32 10.41
N PHE A 164 -26.73 6.50 11.30
CA PHE A 164 -26.59 6.85 12.71
C PHE A 164 -25.45 7.85 12.92
N PHE A 165 -24.30 7.63 12.26
CA PHE A 165 -23.17 8.54 12.30
C PHE A 165 -23.49 9.90 11.67
N SER A 166 -24.22 9.95 10.55
CA SER A 166 -24.64 11.21 9.94
C SER A 166 -25.55 12.02 10.86
N LYS A 167 -26.51 11.38 11.52
CA LYS A 167 -27.38 12.04 12.52
C LYS A 167 -26.61 12.56 13.73
N LEU A 168 -25.58 11.83 14.18
CA LEU A 168 -24.71 12.28 15.27
C LEU A 168 -23.90 13.50 14.84
N GLN A 169 -23.31 13.47 13.65
CA GLN A 169 -22.54 14.59 13.12
C GLN A 169 -23.41 15.84 12.95
N ASP A 170 -24.62 15.70 12.39
CA ASP A 170 -25.59 16.80 12.30
C ASP A 170 -26.01 17.34 13.67
N SER A 171 -26.05 16.50 14.70
CA SER A 171 -26.42 16.91 16.06
C SER A 171 -25.27 17.62 16.77
N VAL A 172 -24.04 17.18 16.56
CA VAL A 172 -22.83 17.83 17.07
C VAL A 172 -22.63 19.19 16.40
N ASP A 173 -22.76 19.27 15.08
CA ASP A 173 -22.61 20.53 14.33
C ASP A 173 -23.70 21.54 14.73
N ARG A 174 -24.97 21.11 14.85
CA ARG A 174 -26.04 21.99 15.35
C ARG A 174 -25.81 22.48 16.78
N ASN A 175 -25.23 21.65 17.64
CA ASN A 175 -24.93 22.05 19.02
C ASN A 175 -23.73 23.00 19.08
N PHE A 176 -22.74 22.81 18.21
CA PHE A 176 -21.57 23.68 18.09
C PHE A 176 -21.94 25.08 17.58
N TYR A 177 -22.81 25.18 16.56
CA TYR A 177 -23.31 26.48 16.07
C TYR A 177 -24.15 27.25 17.10
N ARG A 178 -24.89 26.55 17.98
CA ARG A 178 -25.64 27.19 19.08
C ARG A 178 -24.73 27.72 20.19
N LEU A 179 -23.56 27.12 20.39
CA LEU A 179 -22.57 27.55 21.38
C LEU A 179 -21.72 28.75 20.90
N PHE A 180 -21.59 28.96 19.59
CA PHE A 180 -20.81 30.07 19.01
C PHE A 180 -21.66 31.28 18.57
N SER A 181 -22.99 31.20 18.74
CA SER A 181 -23.95 32.28 18.43
C SER A 181 -24.45 33.03 19.68
N ARG A 182 -23.81 32.84 20.83
CA ARG A 182 -23.97 33.63 22.05
C ARG A 182 -22.67 34.34 22.37
#